data_AF-A0A832Y460-F1
#
_entry.id   AF-A0A832Y460-F1
#
_cell.length_a   1.000
_cell.length_b   1.000
_cell.length_c   1.000
_cell.angle_alpha   90.00
_cell.angle_beta   90.00
_cell.angle_gamma   90.00
#
_symmetry.space_group_name_H-M   'P 1'
#
loop_
_entity.id
_entity.type
_entity.pdbx_description
1 polymer ?
#
loop_
_entity_poly.entity_id
_entity_poly.type
_entity_poly.pdbx_seq_one_letter_code
_entity_poly.pdbx_strand_id
1 'polypeptide(L)'
;MDSLQAVMLAGVVLTAAFVAVVILEEDVLSDQMDYPILWECSADHTSQVTHIHANVRLVIDGNEIAVPDNVGIEDDRCPDGMRGIHTHDSSGKLHIETTEPMEAPIDAFFQIWGEDFDSTHILNKVSDEDNEVVMFVNGESNSEFESYVMQNNDEIEIRYQAKQ
;
A
#
# COMPACT_ATOMS: atom_id res chain seq x y z
N MET A 1 -30.54 -24.12 37.32
CA MET A 1 -30.11 -23.90 35.92
C MET A 1 -30.04 -25.25 35.26
N ASP A 2 -30.81 -25.44 34.20
CA ASP A 2 -30.87 -26.71 33.47
C ASP A 2 -29.60 -26.91 32.63
N SER A 3 -29.13 -28.15 32.47
CA SER A 3 -27.86 -28.45 31.81
C SER A 3 -27.80 -27.92 30.38
N LEU A 4 -28.95 -27.89 29.70
CA LEU A 4 -29.11 -27.32 28.37
C LEU A 4 -28.92 -25.79 28.34
N GLN A 5 -29.39 -25.07 29.37
CA GLN A 5 -29.18 -23.63 29.46
C GLN A 5 -27.71 -23.28 29.69
N ALA A 6 -26.98 -24.10 30.46
CA ALA A 6 -25.56 -23.90 30.70
C ALA A 6 -24.70 -24.11 29.44
N VAL A 7 -25.03 -25.13 28.62
CA VAL A 7 -24.34 -25.38 27.34
C VAL A 7 -24.64 -24.28 26.32
N MET A 8 -25.89 -23.80 26.24
CA MET A 8 -26.28 -22.68 25.37
C MET A 8 -25.57 -21.38 25.76
N LEU A 9 -25.50 -21.07 27.06
CA LEU A 9 -24.75 -19.90 27.57
C LEU A 9 -23.25 -20.01 27.27
N ALA A 10 -22.63 -21.17 27.49
CA ALA A 10 -21.22 -21.38 27.19
C ALA A 10 -20.92 -21.24 25.69
N GLY A 11 -21.80 -21.78 24.83
CA GLY A 11 -21.69 -21.63 23.38
C GLY A 11 -21.76 -20.17 22.94
N VAL A 12 -22.74 -19.41 23.43
CA VAL A 12 -22.89 -17.97 23.12
C VAL A 12 -21.67 -17.16 23.57
N VAL A 13 -21.12 -17.45 24.76
CA VAL A 13 -19.92 -16.76 25.27
C VAL A 13 -18.70 -17.08 24.42
N LEU A 14 -18.51 -18.33 24.00
CA LEU A 14 -17.40 -18.73 23.13
C LEU A 14 -17.51 -18.11 21.73
N THR A 15 -18.70 -18.07 21.14
CA THR A 15 -18.91 -17.42 19.84
C THR A 15 -18.76 -15.91 19.93
N ALA A 16 -19.28 -15.27 20.98
CA ALA A 16 -19.09 -13.83 21.18
C ALA A 16 -17.62 -13.47 21.45
N ALA A 17 -16.88 -14.32 22.17
CA ALA A 17 -15.45 -14.15 22.37
C ALA A 17 -14.67 -14.35 21.06
N PHE A 18 -15.01 -15.34 20.24
CA PHE A 18 -14.39 -15.53 18.93
C PHE A 18 -14.69 -14.36 17.98
N VAL A 19 -15.94 -13.91 17.93
CA VAL A 19 -16.33 -12.73 17.14
C VAL A 19 -15.64 -11.46 17.66
N ALA A 20 -15.52 -11.28 18.96
CA ALA A 20 -14.78 -10.15 19.53
C ALA A 20 -13.28 -10.25 19.24
N VAL A 21 -12.68 -11.45 19.27
CA VAL A 21 -11.27 -11.66 18.88
C VAL A 21 -11.08 -11.33 17.40
N VAL A 22 -11.96 -11.79 16.51
CA VAL A 22 -11.90 -11.48 15.07
C VAL A 22 -12.07 -9.97 14.82
N ILE A 23 -13.03 -9.31 15.50
CA ILE A 23 -13.24 -7.85 15.37
C ILE A 23 -12.07 -7.05 15.97
N LEU A 24 -11.45 -7.53 17.05
CA LEU A 24 -10.30 -6.87 17.67
C LEU A 24 -8.98 -7.18 16.92
N GLU A 25 -8.88 -8.31 16.22
CA GLU A 25 -7.71 -8.67 15.41
C GLU A 25 -7.58 -7.78 14.17
N GLU A 26 -8.69 -7.36 13.53
CA GLU A 26 -8.62 -6.45 12.37
C GLU A 26 -7.94 -5.10 12.70
N ASP A 27 -8.10 -4.60 13.93
CA ASP A 27 -7.52 -3.32 14.37
C ASP A 27 -6.07 -3.47 14.87
N VAL A 28 -5.63 -4.70 15.19
CA VAL A 28 -4.28 -5.00 15.70
C VAL A 28 -3.36 -5.58 14.61
N LEU A 29 -3.92 -6.09 13.51
CA LEU A 29 -3.19 -6.67 12.37
C LEU A 29 -2.89 -5.68 11.25
N SER A 30 -3.33 -4.42 11.34
CA SER A 30 -2.92 -3.40 10.38
C SER A 30 -1.47 -3.01 10.67
N ASP A 31 -0.52 -3.71 10.04
CA ASP A 31 0.92 -3.37 10.02
C ASP A 31 1.22 -2.22 9.05
N GLN A 32 0.20 -1.43 8.67
CA GLN A 32 0.38 -0.30 7.76
C GLN A 32 1.14 0.82 8.45
N MET A 33 2.27 1.21 7.84
CA MET A 33 3.09 2.29 8.33
C MET A 33 2.36 3.64 8.19
N ASP A 34 2.20 4.37 9.29
CA ASP A 34 1.53 5.68 9.29
C ASP A 34 2.47 6.77 8.77
N TYR A 35 2.42 7.06 7.47
CA TYR A 35 3.22 8.11 6.84
C TYR A 35 2.48 9.46 6.81
N PRO A 36 3.16 10.59 7.12
CA PRO A 36 2.56 11.92 7.03
C PRO A 36 1.95 12.25 5.66
N ILE A 37 2.61 11.80 4.58
CA ILE A 37 2.17 12.05 3.20
C ILE A 37 0.80 11.44 2.87
N LEU A 38 0.34 10.42 3.62
CA LEU A 38 -1.00 9.86 3.45
C LEU A 38 -2.10 10.85 3.81
N TRP A 39 -1.78 11.87 4.60
CA TRP A 39 -2.71 12.90 5.06
C TRP A 39 -2.69 14.15 4.20
N GLU A 40 -1.72 14.28 3.29
CA GLU A 40 -1.67 15.38 2.34
C GLU A 40 -2.83 15.30 1.34
N CYS A 41 -3.49 16.43 1.16
CA CYS A 41 -4.60 16.61 0.23
C CYS A 41 -4.49 18.00 -0.40
N SER A 42 -4.31 18.06 -1.72
CA SER A 42 -4.19 19.31 -2.48
C SER A 42 -5.23 19.37 -3.60
N ALA A 43 -5.87 20.54 -3.76
CA ALA A 43 -6.86 20.77 -4.80
C ALA A 43 -6.24 21.24 -6.15
N ASP A 44 -4.94 21.53 -6.20
CA ASP A 44 -4.28 22.03 -7.40
C ASP A 44 -2.78 21.71 -7.41
N HIS A 45 -2.18 21.75 -8.59
CA HIS A 45 -0.76 21.57 -8.81
C HIS A 45 0.08 22.84 -8.57
N THR A 46 -0.53 24.01 -8.39
CA THR A 46 0.21 25.29 -8.49
C THR A 46 0.88 25.76 -7.20
N SER A 47 0.49 25.22 -6.03
CA SER A 47 0.89 25.74 -4.71
C SER A 47 1.77 24.78 -3.91
N GLN A 48 2.52 23.91 -4.59
CA GLN A 48 3.30 22.85 -3.96
C GLN A 48 4.72 23.27 -3.64
N VAL A 49 5.24 22.81 -2.50
CA VAL A 49 6.65 22.98 -2.11
C VAL A 49 7.50 21.84 -2.66
N THR A 50 6.98 20.61 -2.63
CA THR A 50 7.60 19.45 -3.27
C THR A 50 6.77 19.07 -4.49
N HIS A 51 7.42 18.93 -5.63
CA HIS A 51 6.82 18.42 -6.86
C HIS A 51 7.89 17.58 -7.56
N ILE A 52 7.84 16.27 -7.35
CA ILE A 52 8.74 15.31 -7.98
C ILE A 52 7.94 14.20 -8.65
N HIS A 53 8.54 13.54 -9.62
CA HIS A 53 7.95 12.40 -10.31
C HIS A 53 8.81 11.16 -10.13
N ALA A 54 8.19 10.00 -9.99
CA ALA A 54 8.85 8.70 -10.07
C ALA A 54 8.00 7.78 -10.95
N ASN A 55 8.58 6.69 -11.44
CA ASN A 55 7.88 5.71 -12.26
C ASN A 55 7.94 4.35 -11.57
N VAL A 56 6.78 3.71 -11.40
CA VAL A 56 6.66 2.36 -10.84
C VAL A 56 6.20 1.40 -11.93
N ARG A 57 6.95 0.31 -12.08
CA ARG A 57 6.65 -0.79 -13.00
C ARG A 57 6.50 -2.09 -12.22
N LEU A 58 5.37 -2.76 -12.42
CA LEU A 58 5.06 -4.01 -11.74
C LEU A 58 5.16 -5.18 -12.72
N VAL A 59 5.86 -6.24 -12.34
CA VAL A 59 6.01 -7.45 -13.15
C VAL A 59 5.65 -8.68 -12.33
N ILE A 60 4.59 -9.38 -12.69
CA ILE A 60 4.13 -10.59 -12.00
C ILE A 60 4.29 -11.78 -12.94
N ASP A 61 5.12 -12.74 -12.54
CA ASP A 61 5.38 -13.96 -13.32
C ASP A 61 5.81 -13.66 -14.78
N GLY A 62 6.59 -12.59 -14.95
CA GLY A 62 7.08 -12.09 -16.25
C GLY A 62 6.07 -11.24 -17.05
N ASN A 63 4.87 -11.02 -16.53
CA ASN A 63 3.85 -10.16 -17.16
C ASN A 63 3.79 -8.80 -16.48
N GLU A 64 3.81 -7.74 -17.27
CA GLU A 64 3.69 -6.37 -16.75
C GLU A 64 2.24 -6.08 -16.34
N ILE A 65 2.07 -5.57 -15.13
CA ILE A 65 0.78 -5.17 -14.57
C ILE A 65 0.70 -3.65 -14.58
N ALA A 66 -0.41 -3.14 -15.12
CA ALA A 66 -0.65 -1.70 -15.17
C ALA A 66 -1.00 -1.17 -13.78
N VAL A 67 -0.37 -0.06 -13.40
CA VAL A 67 -0.85 0.81 -12.33
C VAL A 67 -2.08 1.57 -12.87
N PRO A 68 -3.21 1.64 -12.15
CA PRO A 68 -4.38 2.37 -12.60
C PRO A 68 -4.13 3.87 -12.73
N ASP A 69 -4.94 4.51 -13.58
CA ASP A 69 -5.06 5.96 -13.59
C ASP A 69 -5.89 6.44 -12.39
N ASN A 70 -5.74 7.72 -12.05
CA ASN A 70 -6.50 8.39 -10.99
C ASN A 70 -6.37 7.77 -9.59
N VAL A 71 -5.28 7.03 -9.32
CA VAL A 71 -4.98 6.58 -7.95
C VAL A 71 -4.70 7.80 -7.11
N GLY A 72 -5.38 7.92 -5.95
CA GLY A 72 -5.24 9.07 -5.05
C GLY A 72 -5.89 10.36 -5.56
N ILE A 73 -6.79 10.29 -6.55
CA ILE A 73 -7.58 11.45 -7.02
C ILE A 73 -9.04 11.27 -6.58
N GLU A 74 -9.61 12.30 -5.94
CA GLU A 74 -10.99 12.35 -5.48
C GLU A 74 -11.43 11.11 -4.67
N ASP A 75 -10.52 10.59 -3.83
CA ASP A 75 -10.81 9.45 -2.95
C ASP A 75 -11.57 9.87 -1.67
N ASP A 76 -11.97 8.87 -0.88
CA ASP A 76 -12.74 9.09 0.36
C ASP A 76 -12.06 10.02 1.37
N ARG A 77 -10.72 10.12 1.32
CA ARG A 77 -9.94 10.96 2.24
C ARG A 77 -9.75 12.37 1.71
N CYS A 78 -9.62 12.52 0.40
CA CYS A 78 -9.41 13.80 -0.27
C CYS A 78 -10.53 14.04 -1.31
N PRO A 79 -11.77 14.24 -0.87
CA PRO A 79 -12.87 14.57 -1.77
C PRO A 79 -12.58 15.93 -2.41
N ASP A 80 -12.71 16.01 -3.74
CA ASP A 80 -12.39 17.19 -4.55
C ASP A 80 -10.89 17.58 -4.59
N GLY A 81 -9.97 16.62 -4.38
CA GLY A 81 -8.53 16.88 -4.47
C GLY A 81 -7.68 15.65 -4.82
N MET A 82 -6.37 15.79 -4.64
CA MET A 82 -5.38 14.76 -4.90
C MET A 82 -4.55 14.50 -3.64
N ARG A 83 -4.29 13.23 -3.36
CA ARG A 83 -3.40 12.78 -2.29
C ARG A 83 -1.96 13.20 -2.59
N GLY A 84 -1.11 13.24 -1.54
CA GLY A 84 0.30 13.59 -1.66
C GLY A 84 1.10 12.72 -2.65
N ILE A 85 0.61 11.52 -2.96
CA ILE A 85 1.09 10.69 -4.07
C ILE A 85 -0.12 10.26 -4.92
N HIS A 86 -0.06 10.47 -6.24
CA HIS A 86 -1.18 10.14 -7.14
C HIS A 86 -0.73 9.82 -8.57
N THR A 87 -1.63 9.27 -9.39
CA THR A 87 -1.42 9.02 -10.84
C THR A 87 -2.44 9.76 -11.70
N HIS A 88 -2.02 10.24 -12.88
CA HIS A 88 -2.91 10.83 -13.90
C HIS A 88 -3.23 9.88 -15.05
N ASP A 89 -2.45 8.81 -15.20
CA ASP A 89 -2.62 7.83 -16.27
C ASP A 89 -2.12 6.46 -15.81
N SER A 90 -2.26 5.45 -16.68
CA SER A 90 -1.88 4.07 -16.39
C SER A 90 -0.43 3.73 -16.75
N SER A 91 0.46 4.71 -16.89
CA SER A 91 1.88 4.48 -17.23
C SER A 91 2.73 4.07 -16.02
N GLY A 92 2.17 4.15 -14.82
CA GLY A 92 2.93 3.98 -13.57
C GLY A 92 3.68 5.23 -13.13
N LYS A 93 3.47 6.38 -13.80
CA LYS A 93 4.05 7.65 -13.38
C LYS A 93 3.35 8.16 -12.11
N LEU A 94 4.11 8.22 -11.03
CA LEU A 94 3.71 8.79 -9.75
C LEU A 94 4.03 10.27 -9.71
N HIS A 95 3.08 11.05 -9.21
CA HIS A 95 3.21 12.45 -8.87
C HIS A 95 3.31 12.56 -7.35
N ILE A 96 4.42 13.09 -6.84
CA ILE A 96 4.65 13.32 -5.42
C ILE A 96 4.63 14.82 -5.19
N GLU A 97 3.57 15.26 -4.53
CA GLU A 97 3.09 16.63 -4.58
C GLU A 97 2.60 17.07 -3.20
N THR A 98 3.43 17.83 -2.47
CA THR A 98 3.16 18.13 -1.06
C THR A 98 3.28 19.61 -0.73
N THR A 99 2.51 20.06 0.26
CA THR A 99 2.49 21.46 0.70
C THR A 99 3.68 21.83 1.59
N GLU A 100 4.34 20.82 2.17
CA GLU A 100 5.58 20.94 2.95
C GLU A 100 6.56 19.81 2.58
N PRO A 101 7.88 19.98 2.77
CA PRO A 101 8.84 18.91 2.54
C PRO A 101 8.59 17.71 3.46
N MET A 102 8.38 16.54 2.88
CA MET A 102 8.23 15.28 3.61
C MET A 102 8.73 14.11 2.78
N GLU A 103 8.99 13.00 3.45
CA GLU A 103 9.40 11.76 2.79
C GLU A 103 8.20 11.13 2.09
N ALA A 104 8.47 10.52 0.94
CA ALA A 104 7.51 9.75 0.16
C ALA A 104 8.01 8.29 0.02
N PRO A 105 7.86 7.46 1.07
CA PRO A 105 8.08 6.02 0.95
C PRO A 105 7.17 5.44 -0.11
N ILE A 106 7.67 4.48 -0.88
CA ILE A 106 6.88 3.84 -1.94
C ILE A 106 5.63 3.12 -1.38
N ASP A 107 5.69 2.57 -0.17
CA ASP A 107 4.51 1.96 0.46
C ASP A 107 3.38 2.97 0.68
N ALA A 108 3.67 4.25 0.88
CA ALA A 108 2.63 5.27 0.98
C ALA A 108 1.77 5.34 -0.30
N PHE A 109 2.34 5.07 -1.47
CA PHE A 109 1.59 4.96 -2.71
C PHE A 109 0.68 3.73 -2.72
N PHE A 110 1.21 2.57 -2.31
CA PHE A 110 0.43 1.32 -2.24
C PHE A 110 -0.72 1.41 -1.24
N GLN A 111 -0.51 2.06 -0.10
CA GLN A 111 -1.59 2.35 0.85
C GLN A 111 -2.66 3.30 0.28
N ILE A 112 -2.27 4.33 -0.49
CA ILE A 112 -3.23 5.21 -1.20
C ILE A 112 -4.02 4.42 -2.24
N TRP A 113 -3.35 3.49 -2.94
CA TRP A 113 -3.99 2.61 -3.90
C TRP A 113 -4.88 1.55 -3.24
N GLY A 114 -4.59 1.16 -2.00
CA GLY A 114 -5.27 0.08 -1.28
C GLY A 114 -4.78 -1.30 -1.66
N GLU A 115 -3.52 -1.42 -2.09
CA GLU A 115 -2.85 -2.66 -2.42
C GLU A 115 -1.70 -2.93 -1.44
N ASP A 116 -1.35 -4.20 -1.24
CA ASP A 116 -0.26 -4.58 -0.33
C ASP A 116 1.10 -4.49 -1.03
N PHE A 117 2.10 -3.94 -0.33
CA PHE A 117 3.49 -3.99 -0.77
C PHE A 117 4.45 -4.05 0.42
N ASP A 118 5.26 -5.10 0.47
CA ASP A 118 6.39 -5.22 1.37
C ASP A 118 7.47 -6.13 0.75
N SER A 119 8.54 -6.41 1.49
CA SER A 119 9.60 -7.34 1.07
C SER A 119 9.15 -8.77 0.69
N THR A 120 7.92 -9.14 1.00
CA THR A 120 7.30 -10.45 0.76
C THR A 120 5.96 -10.39 0.03
N HIS A 121 5.28 -9.24 -0.03
CA HIS A 121 3.96 -9.06 -0.66
C HIS A 121 3.99 -8.02 -1.78
N ILE A 122 3.23 -8.28 -2.84
CA ILE A 122 2.94 -7.29 -3.88
C ILE A 122 1.57 -7.57 -4.48
N LEU A 123 0.64 -6.62 -4.36
CA LEU A 123 -0.77 -6.81 -4.70
C LEU A 123 -1.31 -8.06 -3.97
N ASN A 124 -1.95 -8.97 -4.70
CA ASN A 124 -2.45 -10.24 -4.17
C ASN A 124 -1.41 -11.38 -4.14
N LYS A 125 -0.12 -11.09 -4.33
CA LYS A 125 0.95 -12.10 -4.37
C LYS A 125 1.76 -12.09 -3.08
N VAL A 126 2.03 -13.29 -2.59
CA VAL A 126 2.81 -13.54 -1.36
C VAL A 126 3.99 -14.44 -1.70
N SER A 127 5.17 -14.07 -1.22
CA SER A 127 6.37 -14.88 -1.35
C SER A 127 6.21 -16.20 -0.60
N ASP A 128 6.72 -17.30 -1.18
CA ASP A 128 6.61 -18.64 -0.62
C ASP A 128 7.94 -19.39 -0.75
N GLU A 129 7.94 -20.73 -0.75
CA GLU A 129 9.16 -21.52 -0.91
C GLU A 129 9.80 -21.34 -2.29
N ASP A 130 8.97 -21.16 -3.33
CA ASP A 130 9.38 -21.17 -4.74
C ASP A 130 9.45 -19.77 -5.37
N ASN A 131 8.75 -18.78 -4.81
CA ASN A 131 8.61 -17.43 -5.36
C ASN A 131 9.03 -16.34 -4.38
N GLU A 132 9.44 -15.19 -4.91
CA GLU A 132 9.93 -14.04 -4.17
C GLU A 132 9.46 -12.71 -4.78
N VAL A 133 9.40 -11.67 -3.94
CA VAL A 133 9.33 -10.26 -4.35
C VAL A 133 10.75 -9.70 -4.42
N VAL A 134 11.09 -9.10 -5.56
CA VAL A 134 12.36 -8.38 -5.75
C VAL A 134 12.09 -6.97 -6.22
N MET A 135 12.91 -6.02 -5.75
CA MET A 135 12.80 -4.61 -6.10
C MET A 135 14.11 -4.12 -6.71
N PHE A 136 13.98 -3.31 -7.76
CA PHE A 136 15.06 -2.58 -8.38
C PHE A 136 14.72 -1.10 -8.42
N VAL A 137 15.72 -0.26 -8.19
CA VAL A 137 15.66 1.19 -8.32
C VAL A 137 16.73 1.59 -9.31
N ASN A 138 16.34 2.23 -10.40
CA ASN A 138 17.25 2.66 -11.46
C ASN A 138 18.11 1.51 -12.03
N GLY A 139 17.55 0.29 -12.05
CA GLY A 139 18.22 -0.93 -12.51
C GLY A 139 19.16 -1.59 -11.49
N GLU A 140 19.31 -1.02 -10.30
CA GLU A 140 20.10 -1.60 -9.20
C GLU A 140 19.19 -2.29 -8.19
N SER A 141 19.61 -3.43 -7.64
CA SER A 141 18.84 -4.14 -6.62
C SER A 141 18.71 -3.28 -5.36
N ASN A 142 17.47 -3.15 -4.87
CA ASN A 142 17.16 -2.41 -3.66
C ASN A 142 16.50 -3.36 -2.64
N SER A 143 16.87 -3.23 -1.37
CA SER A 143 16.35 -4.07 -0.27
C SER A 143 15.68 -3.23 0.83
N GLU A 144 15.32 -1.98 0.55
CA GLU A 144 14.56 -1.12 1.45
C GLU A 144 13.05 -1.33 1.32
N PHE A 145 12.58 -1.84 0.17
CA PHE A 145 11.18 -2.22 -0.09
C PHE A 145 10.19 -1.14 0.36
N GLU A 146 9.26 -1.46 1.26
CA GLU A 146 8.22 -0.56 1.78
C GLU A 146 8.81 0.75 2.34
N SER A 147 10.03 0.69 2.86
CA SER A 147 10.73 1.83 3.47
C SER A 147 11.48 2.70 2.47
N TYR A 148 11.55 2.33 1.17
CA TYR A 148 12.30 3.08 0.18
C TYR A 148 11.69 4.46 -0.08
N VAL A 149 12.44 5.52 0.22
CA VAL A 149 12.02 6.92 -0.01
C VAL A 149 12.33 7.34 -1.45
N MET A 150 11.28 7.52 -2.24
CA MET A 150 11.37 7.85 -3.67
C MET A 150 12.03 9.20 -3.92
N GLN A 151 12.84 9.27 -4.98
CA GLN A 151 13.51 10.46 -5.47
C GLN A 151 12.99 10.85 -6.87
N ASN A 152 13.31 12.08 -7.28
CA ASN A 152 12.87 12.59 -8.57
C ASN A 152 13.53 11.85 -9.75
N ASN A 153 12.70 11.36 -10.66
CA ASN A 153 13.00 10.54 -11.84
C ASN A 153 13.49 9.12 -11.53
N ASP A 154 13.17 8.58 -10.36
CA ASP A 154 13.45 7.17 -10.11
C ASP A 154 12.59 6.28 -11.01
N GLU A 155 13.24 5.26 -11.56
CA GLU A 155 12.60 4.13 -12.25
C GLU A 155 12.60 2.93 -11.32
N ILE A 156 11.46 2.63 -10.73
CA ILE A 156 11.27 1.58 -9.74
C ILE A 156 10.60 0.40 -10.41
N GLU A 157 11.21 -0.77 -10.30
CA GLU A 157 10.66 -2.02 -10.81
C GLU A 157 10.50 -3.03 -9.68
N ILE A 158 9.27 -3.48 -9.46
CA ILE A 158 8.95 -4.49 -8.46
C ILE A 158 8.48 -5.73 -9.20
N ARG A 159 9.05 -6.89 -8.86
CA ARG A 159 8.72 -8.15 -9.51
C ARG A 159 8.31 -9.20 -8.50
N TYR A 160 7.28 -9.97 -8.83
CA TYR A 160 7.02 -11.28 -8.25
C TYR A 160 7.50 -12.35 -9.24
N GLN A 161 8.43 -13.20 -8.80
CA GLN A 161 9.09 -14.17 -9.69
C GLN A 161 9.47 -15.46 -8.94
N ALA A 162 9.72 -16.53 -9.71
CA ALA A 162 10.35 -17.73 -9.16
C ALA A 162 11.78 -17.42 -8.70
N LYS A 163 12.18 -18.00 -7.56
CA LYS A 163 13.54 -17.88 -7.02
C LYS A 163 14.56 -18.51 -7.96
N GLN A 164 15.75 -17.92 -7.99
CA GLN A 164 16.89 -18.38 -8.80
C GLN A 164 17.83 -19.32 -8.07
#